data_AF-A0AAX2ER81-F1
#
_entry.id   AF-A0AAX2ER81-F1
#
_cell.length_a   1.000
_cell.length_b   1.000
_cell.length_c   1.000
_cell.angle_alpha   90.00
_cell.angle_beta   90.00
_cell.angle_gamma   90.00
#
_symmetry.space_group_name_H-M   'P 1'
#
loop_
_entity.id
_entity.type
_entity.pdbx_description
1 polymer ?
#
loop_
_entity_poly.entity_id
_entity_poly.type
_entity_poly.pdbx_seq_one_letter_code
_entity_poly.pdbx_strand_id
1 'polypeptide(L)'
;MTQDEQVELMVDYIMKHCLWQFHSRTWDREKQNAGVLGKTRQLLCGEEVELANPADRCYWADAVVLADAYRTRFSWLQSMKTAEIGALLEALHQRLDYLTITGSLNAELTDQRY
;
A
#
# COMPACT_ATOMS: atom_id res chain seq x y z
N MET A 1 13.78 -0.26 16.42
CA MET A 1 12.40 -0.45 15.95
C MET A 1 12.37 -1.70 15.13
N THR A 2 11.47 -2.63 15.45
CA THR A 2 11.30 -3.88 14.70
C THR A 2 10.56 -3.63 13.39
N GLN A 3 10.57 -4.61 12.49
CA GLN A 3 9.79 -4.53 11.26
C GLN A 3 8.28 -4.42 11.55
N ASP A 4 7.78 -5.15 12.54
CA ASP A 4 6.36 -5.10 12.92
C ASP A 4 5.94 -3.69 13.39
N GLU A 5 6.78 -3.04 14.21
CA GLU A 5 6.55 -1.66 14.65
C GLU A 5 6.54 -0.68 13.45
N GLN A 6 7.44 -0.88 12.46
CA GLN A 6 7.46 -0.10 11.23
C GLN A 6 6.16 -0.28 10.42
N VAL A 7 5.72 -1.53 10.25
CA VAL A 7 4.49 -1.86 9.53
C VAL A 7 3.29 -1.19 10.18
N GLU A 8 3.13 -1.30 11.50
CA GLU A 8 1.98 -0.69 12.18
C GLU A 8 1.96 0.85 12.05
N LEU A 9 3.12 1.52 12.06
CA LEU A 9 3.20 2.95 11.78
C LEU A 9 2.79 3.31 10.34
N MET A 10 3.20 2.50 9.37
CA MET A 10 2.85 2.68 7.97
C MET A 10 1.35 2.41 7.72
N VAL A 11 0.79 1.38 8.35
CA VAL A 11 -0.64 1.06 8.36
C VAL A 11 -1.43 2.21 8.99
N ASP A 12 -1.03 2.72 10.15
CA ASP A 12 -1.71 3.82 10.83
C ASP A 12 -1.87 5.05 9.92
N TYR A 13 -0.82 5.37 9.15
CA TYR A 13 -0.89 6.44 8.17
C TYR A 13 -1.93 6.15 7.06
N ILE A 14 -1.87 4.96 6.44
CA ILE A 14 -2.83 4.56 5.39
C ILE A 14 -4.27 4.63 5.93
N MET A 15 -4.51 4.08 7.12
CA MET A 15 -5.84 4.01 7.72
C MET A 15 -6.42 5.39 8.06
N LYS A 16 -5.56 6.41 8.27
CA LYS A 16 -5.98 7.79 8.57
C LYS A 16 -6.09 8.69 7.35
N HIS A 17 -5.35 8.40 6.28
CA HIS A 17 -5.13 9.35 5.18
C HIS A 17 -5.46 8.80 3.79
N CYS A 18 -5.65 7.49 3.64
CA CYS A 18 -5.94 6.85 2.37
C CYS A 18 -7.36 6.26 2.36
N LEU A 19 -7.94 6.15 1.16
CA LEU A 19 -9.27 5.56 0.95
C LEU A 19 -9.27 4.40 -0.05
N TRP A 20 -8.21 4.23 -0.85
CA TRP A 20 -8.11 3.21 -1.89
C TRP A 20 -8.21 1.78 -1.33
N GLN A 21 -7.81 1.55 -0.09
CA GLN A 21 -7.93 0.26 0.60
C GLN A 21 -9.36 -0.09 1.05
N PHE A 22 -10.31 0.85 0.95
CA PHE A 22 -11.70 0.68 1.38
C PHE A 22 -12.70 0.62 0.22
N HIS A 23 -12.27 0.22 -0.98
CA HIS A 23 -13.18 -0.05 -2.10
C HIS A 23 -14.27 -1.06 -1.74
N SER A 24 -15.35 -1.07 -2.52
CA SER A 24 -16.58 -1.78 -2.16
C SER A 24 -16.48 -3.30 -2.17
N ARG A 25 -15.52 -3.89 -2.90
CA ARG A 25 -15.41 -5.34 -3.09
C ARG A 25 -13.99 -5.84 -2.84
N THR A 26 -13.86 -7.12 -2.47
CA THR A 26 -12.58 -7.78 -2.21
C THR A 26 -11.62 -7.63 -3.39
N TRP A 27 -12.06 -7.96 -4.60
CA TRP A 27 -11.20 -7.93 -5.78
C TRP A 27 -10.77 -6.51 -6.18
N ASP A 28 -11.51 -5.47 -5.76
CA ASP A 28 -11.07 -4.09 -5.94
C ASP A 28 -10.01 -3.73 -4.89
N ARG A 29 -10.22 -4.11 -3.63
CA ARG A 29 -9.23 -3.90 -2.57
C ARG A 29 -7.92 -4.60 -2.87
N GLU A 30 -7.95 -5.87 -3.30
CA GLU A 30 -6.76 -6.62 -3.70
C GLU A 30 -5.98 -5.90 -4.82
N LYS A 31 -6.68 -5.46 -5.87
CA LYS A 31 -6.06 -4.73 -6.98
C LYS A 31 -5.49 -3.39 -6.55
N GLN A 32 -6.23 -2.64 -5.73
CA GLN A 32 -5.82 -1.31 -5.27
C GLN A 32 -4.63 -1.41 -4.30
N ASN A 33 -4.69 -2.32 -3.33
CA ASN A 33 -3.61 -2.55 -2.37
C ASN A 33 -2.33 -2.97 -3.11
N ALA A 34 -2.41 -3.97 -3.98
CA ALA A 34 -1.25 -4.43 -4.75
C ALA A 34 -0.73 -3.35 -5.72
N GLY A 35 -1.64 -2.66 -6.40
CA GLY A 35 -1.30 -1.59 -7.35
C GLY A 35 -0.59 -0.43 -6.68
N VAL A 36 -1.21 0.18 -5.67
CA VAL A 36 -0.68 1.37 -4.98
C VAL A 36 0.60 1.01 -4.22
N LEU A 37 0.64 -0.08 -3.46
CA LEU A 37 1.84 -0.46 -2.70
C LEU A 37 2.99 -0.91 -3.62
N GLY A 38 2.69 -1.57 -4.73
CA GLY A 38 3.68 -1.93 -5.75
C GLY A 38 4.36 -0.69 -6.35
N LYS A 39 3.57 0.29 -6.78
CA LYS A 39 4.11 1.57 -7.30
C LYS A 39 4.84 2.36 -6.22
N THR A 40 4.34 2.33 -4.97
CA THR A 40 5.00 2.97 -3.82
C THR A 40 6.37 2.37 -3.57
N ARG A 41 6.50 1.04 -3.62
CA ARG A 41 7.79 0.34 -3.52
C ARG A 41 8.74 0.78 -4.63
N GLN A 42 8.29 0.79 -5.89
CA GLN A 42 9.12 1.22 -7.02
C GLN A 42 9.67 2.64 -6.80
N LEU A 43 8.78 3.56 -6.41
CA LEU A 43 9.15 4.94 -6.09
C LEU A 43 10.18 5.00 -4.97
N LEU A 44 9.96 4.32 -3.84
CA LEU A 44 10.87 4.31 -2.69
C LEU A 44 12.24 3.70 -3.02
N CYS A 45 12.29 2.68 -3.87
CA CYS A 45 13.52 2.05 -4.33
C CYS A 45 14.22 2.79 -5.49
N GLY A 46 13.59 3.82 -6.07
CA GLY A 46 14.13 4.53 -7.25
C GLY A 46 14.07 3.72 -8.54
N GLU A 47 13.14 2.77 -8.63
CA GLU A 47 12.91 1.94 -9.80
C GLU A 47 12.02 2.67 -10.83
N GLU A 48 12.11 2.25 -12.10
CA GLU A 48 11.22 2.77 -13.14
C GLU A 48 9.77 2.33 -12.87
N VAL A 49 8.83 3.27 -13.04
CA VAL A 49 7.41 3.04 -12.82
C VAL A 49 6.70 2.89 -14.16
N GLU A 50 6.07 1.73 -14.38
CA GLU A 50 5.23 1.50 -15.56
C GLU A 50 3.93 2.32 -15.46
N LEU A 51 3.61 3.08 -16.52
CA LEU A 51 2.44 3.97 -16.63
C LEU A 51 1.66 3.78 -17.93
N ALA A 52 1.74 2.57 -18.50
CA ALA A 52 1.25 2.27 -19.84
C ALA A 52 -0.28 2.46 -19.95
N ASN A 53 -1.03 1.97 -18.97
CA ASN A 53 -2.49 2.00 -19.00
C ASN A 53 -3.10 3.01 -18.00
N PRO A 54 -4.39 3.36 -18.13
CA PRO A 54 -5.04 4.29 -17.21
C PRO A 54 -5.04 3.84 -15.74
N ALA A 55 -5.14 2.54 -15.46
CA ALA A 55 -5.12 2.02 -14.09
C ALA A 55 -3.73 2.20 -13.47
N ASP A 56 -2.64 1.94 -14.21
CA ASP A 56 -1.28 2.19 -13.73
C ASP A 56 -1.07 3.64 -13.32
N ARG A 57 -1.59 4.58 -14.12
CA ARG A 57 -1.52 6.02 -13.82
C ARG A 57 -2.35 6.38 -12.59
N CYS A 58 -3.49 5.72 -12.37
CA CYS A 58 -4.32 5.91 -11.19
C CYS A 58 -3.59 5.43 -9.93
N TYR A 59 -3.05 4.21 -9.94
CA TYR A 59 -2.25 3.69 -8.81
C TYR A 59 -1.02 4.55 -8.52
N TRP A 60 -0.35 5.01 -9.56
CA TRP A 60 0.81 5.89 -9.42
C TRP A 60 0.46 7.21 -8.74
N ALA A 61 -0.69 7.81 -9.05
CA ALA A 61 -1.11 9.06 -8.44
C ALA A 61 -1.23 8.94 -6.90
N ASP A 62 -1.87 7.88 -6.40
CA ASP A 62 -1.95 7.59 -4.97
C ASP A 62 -0.57 7.24 -4.39
N ALA A 63 0.23 6.45 -5.12
CA ALA A 63 1.54 6.02 -4.68
C ALA A 63 2.56 7.16 -4.52
N VAL A 64 2.49 8.20 -5.37
CA VAL A 64 3.35 9.40 -5.23
C VAL A 64 3.10 10.08 -3.90
N VAL A 65 1.84 10.29 -3.54
CA VAL A 65 1.46 10.94 -2.28
C VAL A 65 1.90 10.08 -1.10
N LEU A 66 1.67 8.76 -1.17
CA LEU A 66 2.07 7.84 -0.10
C LEU A 66 3.59 7.77 0.07
N ALA A 67 4.35 7.66 -1.02
CA ALA A 67 5.80 7.61 -0.98
C ALA A 67 6.42 8.91 -0.43
N ASP A 68 5.90 10.07 -0.80
CA ASP A 68 6.35 11.36 -0.28
C ASP A 68 6.08 11.50 1.23
N ALA A 69 4.87 11.13 1.65
CA ALA A 69 4.51 11.11 3.05
C ALA A 69 5.41 10.17 3.87
N TYR A 70 5.66 8.96 3.38
CA TYR A 70 6.55 8.00 4.04
C TYR A 70 7.98 8.52 4.15
N ARG A 71 8.55 9.09 3.08
CA ARG A 71 9.91 9.68 3.13
C ARG A 71 10.04 10.80 4.16
N THR A 72 9.01 11.63 4.26
CA THR A 72 8.99 12.77 5.19
C THR A 72 8.82 12.33 6.64
N ARG A 73 7.99 11.30 6.88
CA ARG A 73 7.55 10.90 8.22
C ARG A 73 8.44 9.84 8.85
N PHE A 74 9.07 9.00 8.03
CA PHE A 74 9.82 7.83 8.45
C PHE A 74 11.28 7.95 8.03
N SER A 75 12.07 8.63 8.87
CA SER A 75 13.49 8.88 8.61
C SER A 75 14.32 7.60 8.37
N TRP A 76 13.92 6.49 8.97
CA TRP A 76 14.57 5.19 8.84
C TRP A 76 14.48 4.60 7.43
N LEU A 77 13.51 5.00 6.60
CA LEU A 77 13.43 4.57 5.19
C LEU A 77 14.65 5.03 4.38
N GLN A 78 15.24 6.18 4.73
CA GLN A 78 16.37 6.76 4.00
C GLN A 78 17.66 5.95 4.17
N SER A 79 17.77 5.20 5.27
CA SER A 79 18.92 4.35 5.58
C SER A 79 18.77 2.91 5.11
N MET A 80 17.59 2.50 4.63
CA MET A 80 17.32 1.13 4.22
C MET A 80 17.80 0.87 2.79
N LYS A 81 18.26 -0.36 2.56
CA LYS A 81 18.55 -0.89 1.23
C LYS A 81 17.24 -1.24 0.52
N THR A 82 17.26 -1.23 -0.81
CA THR A 82 16.11 -1.58 -1.65
C THR A 82 15.49 -2.94 -1.30
N ALA A 83 16.31 -3.94 -0.97
CA ALA A 83 15.83 -5.26 -0.53
C ALA A 83 15.06 -5.21 0.80
N GLU A 84 15.50 -4.37 1.74
CA GLU A 84 14.86 -4.20 3.05
C GLU A 84 13.53 -3.44 2.90
N ILE A 85 13.50 -2.41 2.04
CA ILE A 85 12.27 -1.70 1.67
C ILE A 85 11.29 -2.68 1.01
N GLY A 86 11.75 -3.53 0.09
CA GLY A 86 10.92 -4.55 -0.55
C GLY A 86 10.28 -5.49 0.47
N ALA A 87 11.07 -6.02 1.41
CA ALA A 87 10.55 -6.91 2.46
C ALA A 87 9.56 -6.21 3.40
N LEU A 88 9.80 -4.93 3.71
CA LEU A 88 8.89 -4.14 4.53
C LEU A 88 7.56 -3.84 3.84
N LEU A 89 7.57 -3.46 2.56
CA LEU A 89 6.36 -3.19 1.80
C LEU A 89 5.53 -4.46 1.56
N GLU A 90 6.19 -5.62 1.46
CA GLU A 90 5.51 -6.92 1.43
C GLU A 90 4.80 -7.22 2.75
N ALA A 91 5.47 -7.03 3.89
CA ALA A 91 4.86 -7.19 5.21
C ALA A 91 3.71 -6.20 5.43
N LEU A 92 3.87 -4.95 4.97
CA LEU A 92 2.81 -3.94 4.99
C LEU A 92 1.58 -4.38 4.17
N HIS A 93 1.80 -4.90 2.97
CA HIS A 93 0.72 -5.37 2.09
C HIS A 93 -0.07 -6.50 2.75
N GLN A 94 0.62 -7.53 3.26
CA GLN A 94 -0.02 -8.65 3.95
C GLN A 94 -0.84 -8.17 5.16
N ARG A 95 -0.30 -7.20 5.92
CA ARG A 95 -1.00 -6.63 7.07
C ARG A 95 -2.23 -5.83 6.65
N LEU A 96 -2.13 -5.04 5.59
CA LEU A 96 -3.23 -4.25 5.07
C LEU A 96 -4.36 -5.13 4.51
N ASP A 97 -4.01 -6.18 3.77
CA ASP A 97 -4.98 -7.17 3.27
C ASP A 97 -5.66 -7.91 4.42
N TYR A 98 -4.92 -8.27 5.46
CA TYR A 98 -5.54 -8.83 6.66
C TYR A 98 -6.58 -7.88 7.27
N LEU A 99 -6.23 -6.61 7.46
CA LEU A 99 -7.13 -5.65 8.11
C LEU A 99 -8.33 -5.26 7.25
N THR A 100 -8.14 -5.18 5.93
CA THR A 100 -9.14 -4.62 5.01
C THR A 100 -9.90 -5.67 4.21
N ILE A 101 -9.44 -6.93 4.21
CA ILE A 101 -10.03 -8.02 3.43
C ILE A 101 -10.28 -9.22 4.34
N THR A 102 -9.25 -10.00 4.68
CA THR A 102 -9.45 -11.35 5.24
C THR A 102 -9.91 -11.35 6.70
N GLY A 103 -9.50 -10.35 7.48
CA GLY A 103 -9.98 -10.09 8.84
C GLY A 103 -11.17 -9.12 8.90
N SER A 104 -11.66 -8.63 7.75
CA SER A 104 -12.81 -7.72 7.71
C SER A 104 -14.12 -8.47 7.89
N LEU A 105 -15.02 -7.93 8.72
CA LEU A 105 -16.37 -8.47 8.91
C LEU A 105 -17.39 -7.90 7.91
N ASN A 106 -16.95 -7.13 6.92
CA ASN A 106 -17.86 -6.58 5.92
C ASN A 106 -18.32 -7.67 4.94
N ALA A 107 -19.55 -8.15 5.12
CA ALA A 107 -20.15 -9.18 4.27
C ALA A 107 -20.32 -8.74 2.80
N GLU A 108 -20.45 -7.44 2.53
CA GLU A 108 -20.66 -6.91 1.17
C GLU A 108 -19.41 -7.03 0.29
N LEU A 109 -18.24 -7.32 0.86
CA LEU A 109 -17.00 -7.43 0.08
C LEU A 109 -17.03 -8.54 -0.96
N THR A 110 -17.89 -9.54 -0.76
CA THR A 110 -18.02 -10.70 -1.66
C THR A 110 -19.27 -10.65 -2.54
N ASP A 111 -20.10 -9.61 -2.41
CA ASP A 111 -21.30 -9.46 -3.23
C ASP A 111 -20.93 -9.23 -4.70
N GLN A 112 -21.37 -10.14 -5.57
CA GLN A 112 -21.11 -10.09 -7.01
C GLN A 112 -21.74 -8.89 -7.72
N ARG A 113 -22.77 -8.28 -7.12
CA ARG A 113 -23.43 -7.10 -7.66
C ARG A 113 -22.78 -5.88 -7.08
N TYR A 114 -22.51 -4.87 -7.91
CA TYR A 114 -22.09 -3.54 -7.45
C TYR A 114 -23.29 -2.68 -7.08
#